data_AF-A0A6G0IEK2-F1
#
_entry.id   AF-A0A6G0IEK2-F1
#
_cell.length_a   1.000
_cell.length_b   1.000
_cell.length_c   1.000
_cell.angle_alpha   90.00
_cell.angle_beta   90.00
_cell.angle_gamma   90.00
#
_symmetry.space_group_name_H-M   'P 1'
#
loop_
_entity.id
_entity.type
_entity.pdbx_description
1 polymer ?
#
loop_
_entity_poly.entity_id
_entity_poly.type
_entity_poly.pdbx_seq_one_letter_code
_entity_poly.pdbx_strand_id
1 'polypeptide(L)'
;MDMLTVLPSNFGYVIFTYLYSWVMLAYLAVKVGTARKKYDVKYPDMYSDKEQVFNCIQRAHQNTLEIYPQWLVFQTIAALVYPLSASVLGAIWVTSRFSYAWGYYTGDPAKRMHGTYGYIGSLGGPHQKNPKKRVMSGFLDGIRCGDCECNVDWGERRNTIASIAAGVLFFTGWWIIIDAAVNYPSEGEFHHAYHTCGVIATLAFLMINAVSNGQVRGDSYSEGCMGQTGARVWLFIGFMLAFGSLIASMWILFGGFVVPQKPVVYPGIAIFFQNAFIFFGGLVFKFGRTEDLWQ
;
A
#
# COMPACT_ATOMS: atom_id res chain seq x y z
N MET A 1 34.87 -17.13 -7.01
CA MET A 1 33.66 -17.97 -6.83
C MET A 1 32.88 -17.86 -8.12
N ASP A 2 32.54 -18.99 -8.73
CA ASP A 2 31.80 -18.99 -9.99
C ASP A 2 30.37 -18.51 -9.73
N MET A 3 29.81 -17.65 -10.58
CA MET A 3 28.45 -17.10 -10.38
C MET A 3 27.40 -18.21 -10.27
N LEU A 4 27.66 -19.34 -10.94
CA LEU A 4 26.83 -20.54 -10.93
C LEU A 4 26.83 -21.29 -9.58
N THR A 5 27.80 -21.05 -8.69
CA THR A 5 27.83 -21.67 -7.36
C THR A 5 27.02 -20.91 -6.31
N VAL A 6 26.61 -19.67 -6.60
CA VAL A 6 25.85 -18.79 -5.70
C VAL A 6 24.34 -18.86 -5.99
N LEU A 7 23.95 -19.19 -7.22
CA LEU A 7 22.55 -19.25 -7.63
C LEU A 7 21.91 -20.60 -7.28
N PRO A 8 20.61 -20.62 -6.89
CA PRO A 8 19.88 -21.86 -6.66
C PRO A 8 19.87 -22.75 -7.90
N SER A 9 19.95 -24.07 -7.72
CA SER A 9 19.97 -25.05 -8.83
C SER A 9 18.76 -24.97 -9.78
N ASN A 10 17.64 -24.40 -9.32
CA ASN A 10 16.40 -24.22 -10.08
C ASN A 10 16.21 -22.81 -10.67
N PHE A 11 17.23 -21.95 -10.63
CA PHE A 11 17.11 -20.57 -11.08
C PHE A 11 16.89 -20.42 -12.60
N GLY A 12 17.18 -21.48 -13.38
CA GLY A 12 16.90 -21.51 -14.83
C GLY A 12 15.43 -21.24 -15.17
N TYR A 13 14.49 -21.72 -14.37
CA TYR A 13 13.05 -21.47 -14.57
C TYR A 13 12.69 -19.98 -14.43
N VAL A 14 13.39 -19.28 -13.54
CA VAL A 14 13.17 -17.85 -13.31
C VAL A 14 13.60 -17.05 -14.54
N ILE A 15 14.72 -17.44 -15.15
CA ILE A 15 15.23 -16.84 -16.40
C ILE A 15 14.21 -17.00 -17.52
N PHE A 16 13.59 -18.18 -17.65
CA PHE A 16 12.51 -18.39 -18.62
C PHE A 16 11.30 -17.49 -18.35
N THR A 17 10.93 -17.26 -17.09
CA THR A 17 9.85 -16.33 -16.74
C THR A 17 10.17 -14.89 -17.13
N TYR A 18 11.41 -14.42 -16.96
CA TYR A 18 11.83 -13.09 -17.43
C TYR A 18 11.86 -12.98 -18.97
N LEU A 19 12.32 -14.03 -19.65
CA LEU A 19 12.28 -14.07 -21.10
C LEU A 19 10.83 -14.03 -21.61
N TYR A 20 9.93 -14.74 -20.93
CA TYR A 20 8.50 -14.72 -21.25
C TYR A 20 7.88 -13.34 -21.02
N SER A 21 8.24 -12.64 -19.94
CA SER A 21 7.75 -11.28 -19.69
C SER A 21 8.29 -10.25 -20.70
N TRP A 22 9.51 -10.45 -21.20
CA TRP A 22 10.07 -9.64 -22.28
C TRP A 22 9.30 -9.84 -23.59
N VAL A 23 8.98 -11.11 -23.95
CA VAL A 23 8.15 -11.43 -25.12
C VAL A 23 6.76 -10.79 -25.01
N MET A 24 6.16 -10.79 -23.82
CA MET A 24 4.90 -10.09 -23.56
C MET A 24 5.01 -8.59 -23.87
N LEU A 25 6.01 -7.89 -23.33
CA LEU A 25 6.18 -6.45 -23.60
C LEU A 25 6.36 -6.16 -25.09
N ALA A 26 7.18 -6.96 -25.79
CA ALA A 26 7.40 -6.84 -27.22
C ALA A 26 6.09 -7.05 -28.01
N TYR A 27 5.28 -8.06 -27.65
CA TYR A 27 3.99 -8.33 -28.28
C TYR A 27 3.03 -7.14 -28.14
N LEU A 28 2.88 -6.58 -26.93
CA LEU A 28 1.99 -5.42 -26.72
C LEU A 28 2.49 -4.19 -27.50
N ALA A 29 3.81 -3.96 -27.55
CA ALA A 29 4.40 -2.86 -28.30
C ALA A 29 4.15 -2.99 -29.82
N VAL A 30 4.31 -4.20 -30.39
CA VAL A 30 3.99 -4.46 -31.80
C VAL A 30 2.49 -4.25 -32.06
N LYS A 31 1.61 -4.66 -31.15
CA LYS A 31 0.17 -4.41 -31.29
C LYS A 31 -0.18 -2.92 -31.30
N VAL A 32 0.44 -2.11 -30.44
CA VAL A 32 0.29 -0.64 -30.50
C VAL A 32 0.80 -0.09 -31.83
N GLY A 33 1.98 -0.52 -32.30
CA GLY A 33 2.56 -0.07 -33.56
C GLY A 33 1.70 -0.42 -34.78
N THR A 34 1.15 -1.63 -34.82
CA THR A 34 0.22 -2.06 -35.89
C THR A 34 -1.11 -1.33 -35.81
N ALA A 35 -1.65 -1.09 -34.61
CA ALA A 35 -2.87 -0.32 -34.41
C ALA A 35 -2.67 1.15 -34.84
N ARG A 36 -1.52 1.75 -34.53
CA ARG A 36 -1.17 3.11 -34.95
C ARG A 36 -1.20 3.26 -36.47
N LYS A 37 -0.67 2.27 -37.21
CA LYS A 37 -0.74 2.21 -38.67
C LYS A 37 -2.17 2.01 -39.18
N LYS A 38 -2.97 1.19 -38.50
CA LYS A 38 -4.36 0.88 -38.90
C LYS A 38 -5.30 2.08 -38.75
N TYR A 39 -5.12 2.87 -37.71
CA TYR A 39 -5.96 4.02 -37.38
C TYR A 39 -5.36 5.38 -37.78
N ASP A 40 -4.27 5.38 -38.56
CA ASP A 40 -3.53 6.56 -39.06
C ASP A 40 -3.23 7.64 -37.99
N VAL A 41 -2.83 7.20 -36.79
CA VAL A 41 -2.50 8.12 -35.69
C VAL A 41 -1.04 8.58 -35.83
N LYS A 42 -0.84 9.76 -36.40
CA LYS A 42 0.49 10.36 -36.58
C LYS A 42 1.14 10.68 -35.23
N TYR A 43 2.47 10.62 -35.19
CA TYR A 43 3.22 11.18 -34.06
C TYR A 43 3.10 12.72 -34.12
N PRO A 44 2.96 13.44 -32.99
CA PRO A 44 3.20 13.03 -31.59
C PRO A 44 1.98 12.49 -30.84
N ASP A 45 0.82 12.37 -31.49
CA ASP A 45 -0.43 12.07 -30.79
C ASP A 45 -0.42 10.65 -30.20
N MET A 46 -0.74 10.57 -28.91
CA MET A 46 -0.72 9.34 -28.13
C MET A 46 -2.06 8.63 -28.13
N TYR A 47 -3.14 9.40 -28.19
CA TYR A 47 -4.53 8.98 -28.24
C TYR A 47 -5.22 9.59 -29.46
N SER A 48 -6.28 8.93 -29.93
CA SER A 48 -7.13 9.42 -31.01
C SER A 48 -8.50 9.78 -30.45
N ASP A 49 -9.00 10.97 -30.76
CA ASP A 49 -10.35 11.40 -30.34
C ASP A 49 -11.47 10.67 -31.08
N LYS A 50 -11.14 10.04 -32.21
CA LYS A 50 -12.12 9.42 -33.12
C LYS A 50 -12.29 7.92 -32.88
N GLU A 51 -11.27 7.26 -32.30
CA GLU A 51 -11.19 5.78 -32.26
C GLU A 51 -10.86 5.26 -30.87
N GLN A 52 -11.90 4.93 -30.10
CA GLN A 52 -11.78 4.40 -28.74
C GLN A 52 -10.99 3.09 -28.67
N VAL A 53 -11.03 2.26 -29.72
CA VAL A 53 -10.32 0.97 -29.78
C VAL A 53 -8.80 1.16 -29.76
N PHE A 54 -8.28 2.16 -30.47
CA PHE A 54 -6.86 2.50 -30.43
C PHE A 54 -6.44 2.95 -29.02
N ASN A 55 -7.27 3.80 -28.37
CA ASN A 55 -7.02 4.27 -27.02
C ASN A 55 -7.00 3.11 -26.00
N CYS A 56 -7.87 2.13 -26.16
CA CYS A 56 -7.89 0.91 -25.35
C CYS A 56 -6.62 0.06 -25.53
N ILE A 57 -6.15 -0.14 -26.77
CA ILE A 57 -4.92 -0.88 -27.07
C ILE A 57 -3.70 -0.17 -26.44
N GLN A 58 -3.62 1.15 -26.61
CA GLN A 58 -2.54 1.98 -26.08
C GLN A 58 -2.53 1.97 -24.54
N ARG A 59 -3.68 2.14 -23.89
CA ARG A 59 -3.79 2.13 -22.43
C ARG A 59 -3.42 0.76 -21.84
N ALA A 60 -3.78 -0.33 -22.50
CA ALA A 60 -3.41 -1.67 -22.04
C ALA A 60 -1.89 -1.88 -22.01
N HIS A 61 -1.17 -1.37 -23.02
CA HIS A 61 0.29 -1.39 -23.05
C HIS A 61 0.89 -0.50 -21.97
N GLN A 62 0.42 0.75 -21.85
CA GLN A 62 0.92 1.69 -20.84
C GLN A 62 0.70 1.21 -19.41
N ASN A 63 -0.48 0.67 -19.09
CA ASN A 63 -0.73 0.11 -17.75
C ASN A 63 0.22 -1.04 -17.42
N THR A 64 0.57 -1.85 -18.42
CA THR A 64 1.56 -2.92 -18.23
C THR A 64 2.94 -2.32 -17.93
N LEU A 65 3.36 -1.28 -18.65
CA LEU A 65 4.63 -0.58 -18.40
C LEU A 65 4.68 0.14 -17.05
N GLU A 66 3.56 0.69 -16.57
CA GLU A 66 3.49 1.33 -15.26
C GLU A 66 3.71 0.34 -14.11
N ILE A 67 3.24 -0.90 -14.24
CA ILE A 67 3.30 -1.92 -13.19
C ILE A 67 4.53 -2.83 -13.34
N TYR A 68 5.11 -2.93 -14.53
CA TYR A 68 6.21 -3.84 -14.83
C TYR A 68 7.47 -3.63 -13.97
N PRO A 69 7.97 -2.40 -13.69
CA PRO A 69 9.13 -2.18 -12.83
C PRO A 69 8.90 -2.69 -11.41
N GLN A 70 7.71 -2.44 -10.84
CA GLN A 70 7.33 -2.93 -9.53
C GLN A 70 7.29 -4.46 -9.51
N TRP A 71 6.70 -5.08 -10.54
CA TRP A 71 6.67 -6.53 -10.67
C TRP A 71 8.07 -7.14 -10.79
N LEU A 72 8.98 -6.54 -11.56
CA LEU A 72 10.37 -7.00 -11.69
C LEU A 72 11.10 -7.03 -10.35
N VAL A 73 10.96 -5.99 -9.53
CA VAL A 73 11.61 -5.93 -8.20
C VAL A 73 11.10 -7.05 -7.30
N PHE A 74 9.78 -7.19 -7.17
CA PHE A 74 9.19 -8.22 -6.31
C PHE A 74 9.48 -9.64 -6.82
N GLN A 75 9.42 -9.86 -8.13
CA GLN A 75 9.77 -11.13 -8.76
C GLN A 75 11.23 -11.51 -8.47
N THR A 76 12.15 -10.55 -8.52
CA THR A 76 13.58 -10.80 -8.28
C THR A 76 13.85 -11.17 -6.83
N ILE A 77 13.27 -10.44 -5.89
CA ILE A 77 13.39 -10.76 -4.46
C ILE A 77 12.80 -12.14 -4.17
N ALA A 78 11.61 -12.43 -4.69
CA ALA A 78 10.96 -13.73 -4.50
C ALA A 78 11.75 -14.88 -5.15
N ALA A 79 12.35 -14.66 -6.32
CA ALA A 79 13.11 -15.67 -7.04
C ALA A 79 14.43 -16.05 -6.36
N LEU A 80 15.07 -15.11 -5.66
CA LEU A 80 16.29 -15.37 -4.91
C LEU A 80 16.05 -16.31 -3.72
N VAL A 81 14.87 -16.23 -3.08
CA VAL A 81 14.52 -17.04 -1.91
C VAL A 81 13.75 -18.31 -2.31
N TYR A 82 12.82 -18.22 -3.26
CA TYR A 82 11.91 -19.31 -3.66
C TYR A 82 11.79 -19.41 -5.20
N PRO A 83 12.81 -19.91 -5.91
CA PRO A 83 12.89 -19.85 -7.38
C PRO A 83 11.76 -20.58 -8.10
N LEU A 84 11.33 -21.75 -7.61
CA LEU A 84 10.27 -22.53 -8.26
C LEU A 84 8.90 -21.84 -8.16
N SER A 85 8.51 -21.46 -6.93
CA SER A 85 7.24 -20.79 -6.67
C SER A 85 7.16 -19.43 -7.37
N ALA A 86 8.25 -18.66 -7.34
CA ALA A 86 8.34 -17.39 -8.04
C ALA A 86 8.19 -17.56 -9.57
N SER A 87 8.77 -18.62 -10.15
CA SER A 87 8.65 -18.88 -11.59
C SER A 87 7.21 -19.17 -12.02
N VAL A 88 6.49 -19.99 -11.24
CA VAL A 88 5.08 -20.34 -11.50
C VAL A 88 4.18 -19.12 -11.36
N LEU A 89 4.29 -18.38 -10.26
CA LEU A 89 3.48 -17.18 -10.02
C LEU A 89 3.78 -16.08 -11.04
N GLY A 90 5.05 -15.92 -11.42
CA GLY A 90 5.45 -14.98 -12.46
C GLY A 90 4.88 -15.34 -13.83
N ALA A 91 4.85 -16.63 -14.20
CA ALA A 91 4.22 -17.09 -15.44
C ALA A 91 2.69 -16.85 -15.44
N ILE A 92 2.02 -17.07 -14.31
CA ILE A 92 0.59 -16.75 -14.14
C ILE A 92 0.34 -15.25 -14.32
N TRP A 93 1.20 -14.40 -13.78
CA TRP A 93 1.08 -12.95 -13.95
C TRP A 93 1.29 -12.52 -15.41
N VAL A 94 2.30 -13.06 -16.10
CA VAL A 94 2.53 -12.72 -17.52
C VAL A 94 1.38 -13.20 -18.41
N THR A 95 0.85 -14.41 -18.19
CA THR A 95 -0.32 -14.91 -18.91
C THR A 95 -1.58 -14.07 -18.65
N SER A 96 -1.78 -13.57 -17.43
CA SER A 96 -2.92 -12.72 -17.12
C SER A 96 -2.91 -11.39 -17.87
N ARG A 97 -1.71 -10.86 -18.16
CA ARG A 97 -1.55 -9.62 -18.93
C ARG A 97 -1.92 -9.79 -20.39
N PHE A 98 -1.70 -10.95 -20.99
CA PHE A 98 -2.23 -11.25 -22.32
C PHE A 98 -3.77 -11.26 -22.32
N SER A 99 -4.39 -11.93 -21.35
CA SER A 99 -5.86 -11.95 -21.21
C SER A 99 -6.45 -10.56 -20.93
N TYR A 100 -5.76 -9.75 -20.13
CA TYR A 100 -6.12 -8.34 -19.90
C TYR A 100 -6.06 -7.54 -21.20
N ALA A 101 -4.97 -7.65 -21.97
CA ALA A 101 -4.79 -6.93 -23.23
C ALA A 101 -5.82 -7.35 -24.28
N TRP A 102 -6.08 -8.65 -24.44
CA TRP A 102 -7.12 -9.15 -25.35
C TRP A 102 -8.52 -8.66 -24.95
N GLY A 103 -8.81 -8.57 -23.65
CA GLY A 103 -10.03 -7.93 -23.16
C GLY A 103 -10.16 -6.48 -23.61
N TYR A 104 -9.09 -5.69 -23.48
CA TYR A 104 -9.07 -4.29 -23.93
C TYR A 104 -9.19 -4.12 -25.46
N TYR A 105 -8.68 -5.06 -26.24
CA TYR A 105 -8.70 -4.97 -27.72
C TYR A 105 -10.11 -5.07 -28.31
N THR A 106 -11.10 -5.46 -27.50
CA THR A 106 -12.52 -5.47 -27.89
C THR A 106 -13.17 -4.08 -27.91
N GLY A 107 -12.46 -3.03 -27.46
CA GLY A 107 -12.96 -1.65 -27.44
C GLY A 107 -13.86 -1.30 -26.24
N ASP A 108 -14.17 -2.27 -25.38
CA ASP A 108 -14.93 -2.06 -24.15
C ASP A 108 -14.00 -2.13 -22.93
N PRO A 109 -13.80 -1.01 -22.19
CA PRO A 109 -12.97 -0.98 -20.99
C PRO A 109 -13.38 -1.96 -19.88
N ALA A 110 -14.66 -2.39 -19.84
CA ALA A 110 -15.15 -3.30 -18.81
C ALA A 110 -14.63 -4.75 -18.97
N LYS A 111 -14.29 -5.16 -20.20
CA LYS A 111 -13.81 -6.52 -20.51
C LYS A 111 -12.38 -6.81 -20.05
N ARG A 112 -11.74 -5.84 -19.39
CA ARG A 112 -10.46 -5.99 -18.69
C ARG A 112 -10.48 -7.03 -17.57
N MET A 113 -11.66 -7.30 -17.01
CA MET A 113 -11.87 -8.19 -15.88
C MET A 113 -11.44 -9.64 -16.15
N HIS A 114 -11.30 -10.03 -17.42
CA HIS A 114 -10.75 -11.34 -17.79
C HIS A 114 -9.30 -11.54 -17.36
N GLY A 115 -8.51 -10.50 -17.09
CA GLY A 115 -7.12 -10.59 -16.64
C GLY A 115 -6.92 -10.56 -15.12
N THR A 116 -8.01 -10.44 -14.33
CA THR A 116 -7.94 -10.25 -12.86
C THR A 116 -7.31 -11.44 -12.13
N TYR A 117 -7.31 -12.63 -12.73
CA TYR A 117 -6.67 -13.83 -12.15
C TYR A 117 -5.15 -13.69 -11.99
N GLY A 118 -4.49 -12.72 -12.62
CA GLY A 118 -3.08 -12.42 -12.36
C GLY A 118 -2.78 -11.90 -10.95
N TYR A 119 -3.83 -11.47 -10.24
CA TYR A 119 -3.77 -10.95 -8.88
C TYR A 119 -4.26 -11.98 -7.84
N ILE A 120 -4.32 -13.27 -8.19
CA ILE A 120 -4.73 -14.37 -7.27
C ILE A 120 -3.89 -14.40 -5.98
N GLY A 121 -2.70 -13.80 -5.96
CA GLY A 121 -1.89 -13.62 -4.74
C GLY A 121 -2.27 -12.44 -3.83
N SER A 122 -3.25 -11.59 -4.19
CA SER A 122 -3.59 -10.40 -3.39
C SER A 122 -5.05 -10.29 -2.95
N LEU A 123 -6.02 -10.94 -3.59
CA LEU A 123 -7.41 -10.93 -3.10
C LEU A 123 -8.15 -12.22 -3.50
N GLY A 124 -8.59 -12.98 -2.50
CA GLY A 124 -9.61 -14.01 -2.68
C GLY A 124 -10.97 -13.38 -2.98
N GLY A 125 -11.68 -13.96 -3.95
CA GLY A 125 -13.12 -13.78 -4.12
C GLY A 125 -13.56 -13.25 -5.50
N PRO A 126 -14.35 -14.00 -6.28
CA PRO A 126 -15.04 -13.48 -7.45
C PRO A 126 -16.23 -12.63 -6.97
N HIS A 127 -16.08 -11.30 -6.96
CA HIS A 127 -17.22 -10.40 -6.78
C HIS A 127 -17.70 -9.85 -8.12
N GLN A 128 -18.73 -10.50 -8.64
CA GLN A 128 -19.60 -9.97 -9.68
C GLN A 128 -20.66 -9.08 -9.02
N LYS A 129 -20.64 -7.76 -9.24
CA LYS A 129 -21.80 -6.88 -9.06
C LYS A 129 -21.79 -5.69 -10.06
N ASN A 130 -22.83 -5.69 -10.89
CA ASN A 130 -23.57 -4.61 -11.57
C ASN A 130 -22.91 -3.25 -11.93
N PRO A 131 -23.29 -2.68 -13.10
CA PRO A 131 -22.72 -1.45 -13.63
C PRO A 131 -23.42 -0.23 -13.01
N LYS A 132 -22.85 0.33 -11.96
CA LYS A 132 -23.01 1.75 -11.67
C LYS A 132 -21.62 2.32 -11.38
N LYS A 133 -21.24 3.31 -12.21
CA LYS A 133 -20.04 4.14 -12.12
C LYS A 133 -19.53 4.20 -10.68
N ARG A 134 -18.44 3.49 -10.42
CA ARG A 134 -17.62 3.71 -9.23
C ARG A 134 -16.19 3.80 -9.75
N VAL A 135 -15.77 5.02 -10.01
CA VAL A 135 -14.36 5.35 -10.22
C VAL A 135 -13.70 5.03 -8.88
N MET A 136 -13.01 3.90 -8.81
CA MET A 136 -12.07 3.64 -7.71
C MET A 136 -10.81 4.44 -8.04
N SER A 137 -10.52 5.47 -7.25
CA SER A 137 -9.23 6.15 -7.34
C SER A 137 -8.14 5.16 -6.95
N GLY A 138 -7.14 5.05 -7.82
CA GLY A 138 -5.90 4.39 -7.46
C GLY A 138 -5.21 5.17 -6.35
N PHE A 139 -4.49 4.47 -5.49
CA PHE A 139 -3.66 5.01 -4.41
C PHE A 139 -2.59 6.04 -4.89
N LEU A 140 -2.43 6.23 -6.21
CA LEU A 140 -1.49 7.17 -6.82
C LEU A 140 -2.13 8.16 -7.82
N ASP A 141 -3.47 8.20 -7.95
CA ASP A 141 -4.14 9.18 -8.83
C ASP A 141 -4.09 10.62 -8.27
N GLY A 142 -3.51 10.83 -7.08
CA GLY A 142 -3.36 12.14 -6.43
C GLY A 142 -2.16 12.98 -6.88
N ILE A 143 -1.33 12.51 -7.81
CA ILE A 143 -0.22 13.31 -8.38
C ILE A 143 -0.56 13.70 -9.83
N ARG A 144 -1.62 14.50 -10.01
CA ARG A 144 -1.75 15.38 -11.18
C ARG A 144 -1.12 16.71 -10.84
N CYS A 145 0.21 16.80 -10.97
CA CYS A 145 0.89 18.08 -11.00
C CYS A 145 0.81 18.61 -12.43
N GLY A 146 -0.17 19.48 -12.69
CA GLY A 146 -0.31 20.17 -13.96
C GLY A 146 -1.73 20.14 -14.49
N ASP A 147 -2.62 20.86 -13.82
CA ASP A 147 -3.69 21.60 -14.47
C ASP A 147 -3.95 22.82 -13.57
N CYS A 148 -3.55 24.01 -14.05
CA CYS A 148 -3.85 25.28 -13.42
C CYS A 148 -5.34 25.58 -13.59
N GLU A 149 -6.18 24.99 -12.75
CA GLU A 149 -7.51 25.52 -12.45
C GLU A 149 -7.51 26.04 -11.01
N CYS A 150 -7.64 27.36 -10.88
CA CYS A 150 -7.70 28.08 -9.61
C CYS A 150 -9.03 27.84 -8.89
N ASN A 151 -9.25 26.61 -8.42
CA ASN A 151 -10.19 26.30 -7.35
C ASN A 151 -9.51 25.31 -6.41
N VAL A 152 -8.70 25.84 -5.49
CA VAL A 152 -7.93 25.06 -4.52
C VAL A 152 -8.91 24.40 -3.56
N ASP A 153 -9.19 23.12 -3.77
CA ASP A 153 -9.97 22.33 -2.83
C ASP A 153 -9.10 21.99 -1.61
N TRP A 154 -9.05 22.92 -0.66
CA TRP A 154 -8.19 22.87 0.53
C TRP A 154 -8.46 21.63 1.40
N GLY A 155 -9.67 21.05 1.32
CA GLY A 155 -10.05 19.84 2.04
C GLY A 155 -9.28 18.60 1.57
N GLU A 156 -9.22 18.38 0.26
CA GLU A 156 -8.55 17.20 -0.33
C GLU A 156 -7.02 17.26 -0.16
N ARG A 157 -6.44 18.46 -0.31
CA ARG A 157 -5.02 18.70 -0.01
C ARG A 157 -4.68 18.44 1.46
N ARG A 158 -5.53 18.89 2.40
CA ARG A 158 -5.32 18.66 3.83
C ARG A 158 -5.39 17.18 4.17
N ASN A 159 -6.34 16.43 3.59
CA ASN A 159 -6.47 14.99 3.79
C ASN A 159 -5.25 14.22 3.29
N THR A 160 -4.72 14.62 2.14
CA THR A 160 -3.50 14.03 1.56
C THR A 160 -2.29 14.32 2.44
N ILE A 161 -2.11 15.57 2.87
CA ILE A 161 -0.99 15.95 3.75
C ILE A 161 -1.10 15.25 5.11
N ALA A 162 -2.29 15.20 5.71
CA ALA A 162 -2.51 14.57 7.01
C ALA A 162 -2.24 13.06 6.96
N SER A 163 -2.66 12.37 5.89
CA SER A 163 -2.40 10.93 5.73
C SER A 163 -0.92 10.62 5.49
N ILE A 164 -0.22 11.43 4.69
CA ILE A 164 1.23 11.30 4.48
C ILE A 164 1.98 11.56 5.79
N ALA A 165 1.66 12.66 6.49
CA ALA A 165 2.32 13.01 7.74
C ALA A 165 2.12 11.93 8.82
N ALA A 166 0.89 11.40 8.95
CA ALA A 166 0.61 10.30 9.86
C ALA A 166 1.37 9.02 9.49
N GLY A 167 1.45 8.67 8.21
CA GLY A 167 2.20 7.52 7.73
C GLY A 167 3.70 7.62 8.00
N VAL A 168 4.29 8.80 7.78
CA VAL A 168 5.69 9.08 8.11
C VAL A 168 5.94 8.92 9.60
N LEU A 169 5.10 9.50 10.47
CA LEU A 169 5.22 9.37 11.93
C LEU A 169 5.11 7.91 12.40
N PHE A 170 4.16 7.15 11.84
CA PHE A 170 4.01 5.73 12.18
C PHE A 170 5.24 4.92 11.76
N PHE A 171 5.75 5.16 10.55
CA PHE A 171 6.95 4.51 10.05
C PHE A 171 8.19 4.86 10.87
N THR A 172 8.41 6.14 11.21
CA THR A 172 9.56 6.55 12.04
C THR A 172 9.50 5.92 13.43
N GLY A 173 8.32 5.79 14.02
CA GLY A 173 8.15 5.11 15.31
C GLY A 173 8.62 3.64 15.27
N TRP A 174 8.18 2.87 14.26
CA TRP A 174 8.60 1.48 14.10
C TRP A 174 10.05 1.33 13.64
N TRP A 175 10.57 2.28 12.87
CA TRP A 175 11.97 2.29 12.46
C TRP A 175 12.92 2.41 13.66
N ILE A 176 12.62 3.32 14.59
CA ILE A 176 13.44 3.57 15.79
C ILE A 176 13.54 2.32 16.68
N ILE A 177 12.44 1.58 16.86
CA ILE A 177 12.48 0.37 17.70
C ILE A 177 13.23 -0.78 17.01
N ILE A 178 13.16 -0.87 15.68
CA ILE A 178 13.90 -1.89 14.91
C ILE A 178 15.40 -1.62 15.02
N ASP A 179 15.81 -0.36 14.88
CA ASP A 179 17.21 0.04 15.08
C ASP A 179 17.70 -0.31 16.50
N ALA A 180 16.91 0.01 17.52
CA ALA A 180 17.23 -0.36 18.90
C ALA A 180 17.31 -1.89 19.12
N ALA A 181 16.38 -2.66 18.55
CA ALA A 181 16.37 -4.12 18.69
C ALA A 181 17.57 -4.80 18.02
N VAL A 182 18.07 -4.25 16.90
CA VAL A 182 19.25 -4.76 16.21
C VAL A 182 20.53 -4.43 16.97
N ASN A 183 20.62 -3.24 17.54
CA ASN A 183 21.80 -2.80 18.29
C ASN A 183 21.93 -3.48 19.66
N TYR A 184 20.81 -3.91 20.27
CA TYR A 184 20.79 -4.51 21.61
C TYR A 184 20.04 -5.85 21.62
N PRO A 185 20.64 -6.93 21.08
CA PRO A 185 19.99 -8.24 20.98
C PRO A 185 19.96 -9.04 22.29
N SER A 186 20.67 -8.58 23.33
CA SER A 186 20.82 -9.31 24.59
C SER A 186 19.68 -8.97 25.58
N GLU A 187 19.08 -10.00 26.20
CA GLU A 187 17.95 -9.79 27.14
C GLU A 187 18.32 -8.98 28.39
N GLY A 188 19.60 -8.97 28.79
CA GLY A 188 20.06 -8.22 29.96
C GLY A 188 20.05 -6.70 29.75
N GLU A 189 20.29 -6.27 28.50
CA GLU A 189 20.27 -4.86 28.12
C GLU A 189 18.87 -4.42 27.69
N PHE A 190 18.16 -5.30 26.97
CA PHE A 190 16.85 -5.01 26.43
C PHE A 190 15.89 -6.20 26.57
N HIS A 191 14.93 -6.09 27.49
CA HIS A 191 13.93 -7.13 27.69
C HIS A 191 12.90 -7.13 26.55
N HIS A 192 12.71 -8.30 25.91
CA HIS A 192 11.72 -8.48 24.84
C HIS A 192 10.28 -8.11 25.26
N ALA A 193 9.97 -8.17 26.55
CA ALA A 193 8.67 -7.77 27.09
C ALA A 193 8.33 -6.29 26.81
N TYR A 194 9.32 -5.41 26.67
CA TYR A 194 9.07 -3.99 26.46
C TYR A 194 8.50 -3.66 25.07
N HIS A 195 8.61 -4.56 24.09
CA HIS A 195 7.96 -4.41 22.78
C HIS A 195 6.43 -4.42 22.86
N THR A 196 5.85 -5.02 23.90
CA THR A 196 4.38 -5.07 24.08
C THR A 196 3.76 -3.68 24.10
N CYS A 197 4.48 -2.69 24.63
CA CYS A 197 4.02 -1.30 24.70
C CYS A 197 3.75 -0.73 23.30
N GLY A 198 4.70 -0.87 22.37
CA GLY A 198 4.56 -0.40 20.99
C GLY A 198 3.49 -1.16 20.19
N VAL A 199 3.29 -2.45 20.48
CA VAL A 199 2.20 -3.25 19.89
C VAL A 199 0.84 -2.73 20.35
N ILE A 200 0.67 -2.47 21.65
CA ILE A 200 -0.58 -1.91 22.19
C ILE A 200 -0.86 -0.52 21.61
N ALA A 201 0.17 0.34 21.46
CA ALA A 201 0.02 1.63 20.81
C ALA A 201 -0.45 1.51 19.34
N THR A 202 0.02 0.49 18.62
CA THR A 202 -0.39 0.23 17.23
C THR A 202 -1.83 -0.27 17.14
N LEU A 203 -2.26 -1.14 18.08
CA LEU A 203 -3.66 -1.55 18.19
C LEU A 203 -4.56 -0.34 18.48
N ALA A 204 -4.14 0.52 19.40
CA ALA A 204 -4.85 1.76 19.72
C ALA A 204 -4.96 2.69 18.49
N PHE A 205 -3.88 2.85 17.72
CA PHE A 205 -3.86 3.59 16.46
C PHE A 205 -4.92 3.06 15.47
N LEU A 206 -4.99 1.75 15.27
CA LEU A 206 -5.99 1.14 14.38
C LEU A 206 -7.41 1.34 14.92
N MET A 207 -7.62 1.16 16.23
CA MET A 207 -8.94 1.34 16.85
C MET A 207 -9.47 2.76 16.71
N ILE A 208 -8.63 3.78 16.95
CA ILE A 208 -9.00 5.19 16.86
C ILE A 208 -9.34 5.57 15.40
N ASN A 209 -8.54 5.09 14.45
CA ASN A 209 -8.65 5.43 13.03
C ASN A 209 -9.67 4.58 12.25
N ALA A 210 -10.11 3.44 12.80
CA ALA A 210 -11.16 2.61 12.19
C ALA A 210 -12.56 3.23 12.30
N VAL A 211 -12.81 4.08 13.31
CA VAL A 211 -14.09 4.75 13.49
C VAL A 211 -14.11 6.04 12.67
N SER A 212 -15.10 6.21 11.81
CA SER A 212 -15.29 7.47 11.07
C SER A 212 -15.71 8.61 11.99
N ASN A 213 -15.28 9.84 11.70
CA ASN A 213 -15.70 11.04 12.43
C ASN A 213 -17.22 11.27 12.31
N GLY A 214 -17.83 10.90 11.18
CA GLY A 214 -19.29 10.96 10.98
C GLY A 214 -20.09 10.07 11.92
N GLN A 215 -19.60 8.87 12.25
CA GLN A 215 -20.25 7.97 13.21
C GLN A 215 -20.19 8.49 14.65
N VAL A 216 -19.19 9.30 15.00
CA VAL A 216 -19.04 9.89 16.34
C VAL A 216 -20.00 11.07 16.53
N ARG A 217 -20.18 11.88 15.48
CA ARG A 217 -21.08 13.04 15.45
C ARG A 217 -22.56 12.67 15.42
N GLY A 218 -22.88 11.46 14.93
CA GLY A 218 -24.24 10.96 14.87
C GLY A 218 -24.96 11.27 13.54
N ASP A 219 -24.22 11.75 12.53
CA ASP A 219 -24.76 12.12 11.21
C ASP A 219 -24.96 10.90 10.27
N SER A 220 -24.71 9.68 10.76
CA SER A 220 -24.83 8.45 9.97
C SER A 220 -26.24 7.86 10.05
N TYR A 221 -26.94 7.80 8.90
CA TYR A 221 -28.28 7.21 8.74
C TYR A 221 -28.33 5.67 8.86
N SER A 222 -27.18 5.00 9.02
CA SER A 222 -27.10 3.54 9.14
C SER A 222 -26.79 3.13 10.57
N GLU A 223 -27.80 2.65 11.29
CA GLU A 223 -27.63 1.95 12.57
C GLU A 223 -27.02 0.56 12.32
N GLY A 224 -25.68 0.48 12.35
CA GLY A 224 -24.99 -0.81 12.44
C GLY A 224 -25.21 -1.49 13.79
N CYS A 225 -24.81 -2.76 13.90
CA CYS A 225 -25.01 -3.63 15.08
C CYS A 225 -24.56 -3.05 16.44
N MET A 226 -23.62 -2.10 16.46
CA MET A 226 -23.07 -1.51 17.70
C MET A 226 -23.61 -0.10 17.99
N GLY A 227 -24.46 0.47 17.11
CA GLY A 227 -25.03 1.81 17.26
C GLY A 227 -24.00 2.94 17.42
N GLN A 228 -24.49 4.14 17.73
CA GLN A 228 -23.64 5.31 18.00
C GLN A 228 -22.88 5.19 19.33
N THR A 229 -23.52 4.60 20.34
CA THR A 229 -22.92 4.38 21.67
C THR A 229 -21.73 3.43 21.60
N GLY A 230 -21.82 2.36 20.81
CA GLY A 230 -20.72 1.41 20.63
C GLY A 230 -19.51 2.02 19.93
N ALA A 231 -19.73 2.87 18.91
CA ALA A 231 -18.65 3.60 18.26
C ALA A 231 -17.90 4.52 19.23
N ARG A 232 -18.62 5.19 20.14
CA ARG A 232 -18.01 6.04 21.19
C ARG A 232 -17.25 5.23 22.23
N VAL A 233 -17.80 4.10 22.69
CA VAL A 233 -17.11 3.19 23.62
C VAL A 233 -15.85 2.62 22.98
N TRP A 234 -15.92 2.19 21.72
CA TRP A 234 -14.76 1.69 20.97
C TRP A 234 -13.67 2.74 20.84
N LEU A 235 -14.05 3.98 20.47
CA LEU A 235 -13.12 5.11 20.37
C LEU A 235 -12.49 5.44 21.74
N PHE A 236 -13.28 5.41 22.80
CA PHE A 236 -12.81 5.65 24.16
C PHE A 236 -11.79 4.61 24.61
N ILE A 237 -12.06 3.32 24.38
CA ILE A 237 -11.10 2.23 24.65
C ILE A 237 -9.82 2.45 23.85
N GLY A 238 -9.92 2.83 22.57
CA GLY A 238 -8.77 3.17 21.74
C GLY A 238 -7.90 4.27 22.36
N PHE A 239 -8.51 5.37 22.82
CA PHE A 239 -7.78 6.45 23.50
C PHE A 239 -7.18 6.01 24.84
N MET A 240 -7.89 5.21 25.65
CA MET A 240 -7.34 4.67 26.90
C MET A 240 -6.10 3.83 26.67
N LEU A 241 -6.12 2.94 25.66
CA LEU A 241 -4.96 2.14 25.29
C LEU A 241 -3.80 3.01 24.79
N ALA A 242 -4.10 4.04 24.00
CA ALA A 242 -3.10 4.98 23.48
C ALA A 242 -2.38 5.73 24.62
N PHE A 243 -3.12 6.35 25.54
CA PHE A 243 -2.53 7.02 26.70
C PHE A 243 -1.85 6.04 27.67
N GLY A 244 -2.44 4.86 27.89
CA GLY A 244 -1.85 3.82 28.73
C GLY A 244 -0.50 3.35 28.21
N SER A 245 -0.37 3.15 26.89
CA SER A 245 0.90 2.80 26.26
C SER A 245 1.94 3.93 26.40
N LEU A 246 1.55 5.19 26.21
CA LEU A 246 2.46 6.32 26.36
C LEU A 246 2.98 6.46 27.81
N ILE A 247 2.10 6.33 28.81
CA ILE A 247 2.48 6.38 30.23
C ILE A 247 3.37 5.18 30.58
N ALA A 248 3.04 3.98 30.11
CA ALA A 248 3.86 2.79 30.31
C ALA A 248 5.25 2.93 29.68
N SER A 249 5.35 3.50 28.48
CA SER A 249 6.65 3.76 27.83
C SER A 249 7.51 4.76 28.63
N MET A 250 6.87 5.77 29.22
CA MET A 250 7.53 6.75 30.09
C MET A 250 8.05 6.08 31.37
N TRP A 251 7.24 5.18 31.96
CA TRP A 251 7.67 4.39 33.11
C TRP A 251 8.84 3.48 32.77
N ILE A 252 8.83 2.81 31.62
CA ILE A 252 9.92 1.93 31.19
C ILE A 252 11.22 2.74 31.03
N LEU A 253 11.16 3.92 30.41
CA LEU A 253 12.32 4.81 30.27
C LEU A 253 12.93 5.17 31.64
N PHE A 254 12.13 5.73 32.55
CA PHE A 254 12.66 6.20 33.83
C PHE A 254 12.91 5.06 34.82
N GLY A 255 11.93 4.19 35.04
CA GLY A 255 12.01 3.10 36.01
C GLY A 255 12.91 1.94 35.57
N GLY A 256 13.01 1.66 34.27
CA GLY A 256 13.81 0.56 33.73
C GLY A 256 15.25 0.92 33.39
N PHE A 257 15.51 2.17 32.97
CA PHE A 257 16.84 2.58 32.47
C PHE A 257 17.47 3.73 33.26
N VAL A 258 16.75 4.81 33.57
CA VAL A 258 17.33 6.01 34.21
C VAL A 258 17.57 5.83 35.70
N VAL A 259 16.58 5.35 36.46
CA VAL A 259 16.68 5.16 37.92
C VAL A 259 17.69 4.08 38.29
N PRO A 260 17.72 2.90 37.62
CA PRO A 260 18.72 1.87 37.89
C PRO A 260 20.14 2.23 37.39
N GLN A 261 20.33 3.38 36.74
CA GLN A 261 21.61 3.83 36.19
C GLN A 261 22.25 2.79 35.26
N LYS A 262 21.47 2.22 34.33
CA LYS A 262 22.01 1.29 33.33
C LYS A 262 23.03 2.02 32.44
N PRO A 263 24.14 1.36 32.03
CA PRO A 263 25.18 1.98 31.22
C PRO A 263 24.68 2.43 29.84
N VAL A 264 23.61 1.80 29.34
CA VAL A 264 22.98 2.12 28.08
C VAL A 264 21.51 2.47 28.31
N VAL A 265 21.13 3.72 28.00
CA VAL A 265 19.76 4.25 28.18
C VAL A 265 18.98 4.30 26.85
N TYR A 266 19.66 4.14 25.71
CA TYR A 266 19.08 4.29 24.38
C TYR A 266 17.82 3.42 24.12
N PRO A 267 17.75 2.14 24.52
CA PRO A 267 16.55 1.32 24.29
C PRO A 267 15.30 1.88 24.99
N GLY A 268 15.44 2.43 26.20
CA GLY A 268 14.35 3.10 26.90
C GLY A 268 13.85 4.34 26.16
N ILE A 269 14.77 5.12 25.60
CA ILE A 269 14.47 6.33 24.80
C ILE A 269 13.74 5.92 23.52
N ALA A 270 14.21 4.85 22.85
CA ALA A 270 13.60 4.33 21.64
C ALA A 270 12.14 3.88 21.85
N ILE A 271 11.85 3.16 22.94
CA ILE A 271 10.47 2.74 23.29
C ILE A 271 9.56 3.96 23.51
N PHE A 272 10.05 4.97 24.23
CA PHE A 272 9.28 6.18 24.48
C PHE A 272 8.95 6.91 23.17
N PHE A 273 9.97 7.14 22.31
CA PHE A 273 9.75 7.80 21.03
C PHE A 273 8.89 6.99 20.06
N GLN A 274 9.00 5.66 20.05
CA GLN A 274 8.10 4.80 19.29
C GLN A 274 6.63 5.07 19.66
N ASN A 275 6.31 5.02 20.96
CA ASN A 275 4.94 5.22 21.44
C ASN A 275 4.45 6.66 21.18
N ALA A 276 5.32 7.65 21.38
CA ALA A 276 5.00 9.05 21.09
C ALA A 276 4.69 9.27 19.60
N PHE A 277 5.52 8.76 18.69
CA PHE A 277 5.30 8.92 17.25
C PHE A 277 4.05 8.19 16.75
N ILE A 278 3.78 6.98 17.24
CA ILE A 278 2.54 6.25 16.91
C ILE A 278 1.31 7.01 17.44
N PHE A 279 1.38 7.53 18.67
CA PHE A 279 0.31 8.33 19.28
C PHE A 279 0.02 9.60 18.46
N PHE A 280 1.03 10.41 18.19
CA PHE A 280 0.87 11.64 17.41
C PHE A 280 0.47 11.36 15.96
N GLY A 281 1.02 10.33 15.33
CA GLY A 281 0.60 9.88 13.99
C GLY A 281 -0.89 9.50 13.97
N GLY A 282 -1.38 8.84 15.02
CA GLY A 282 -2.80 8.53 15.19
C GLY A 282 -3.68 9.77 15.32
N LEU A 283 -3.25 10.76 16.12
CA LEU A 283 -3.98 12.03 16.25
C LEU A 283 -4.00 12.83 14.96
N VAL A 284 -2.88 12.91 14.26
CA VAL A 284 -2.76 13.60 12.97
C VAL A 284 -3.66 12.95 11.93
N PHE A 285 -3.73 11.62 11.88
CA PHE A 285 -4.63 10.93 10.96
C PHE A 285 -6.10 11.16 11.31
N LYS A 286 -6.44 11.07 12.60
CA LYS A 286 -7.83 11.19 13.09
C LYS A 286 -8.41 12.59 12.93
N PHE A 287 -7.65 13.60 13.33
CA PHE A 287 -8.10 15.00 13.37
C PHE A 287 -7.67 15.81 12.15
N GLY A 288 -6.61 15.40 11.46
CA GLY A 288 -6.14 16.09 10.25
C GLY A 288 -7.02 15.83 9.03
N ARG A 289 -7.78 14.72 9.00
CA ARG A 289 -8.67 14.38 7.90
C ARG A 289 -10.07 14.97 8.11
N THR A 290 -10.56 15.71 7.11
CA THR A 290 -11.99 15.98 6.95
C THR A 290 -12.66 14.85 6.20
N GLU A 291 -13.72 14.30 6.78
CA GLU A 291 -14.63 13.41 6.10
C GLU A 291 -15.79 14.27 5.59
N ASP A 292 -15.74 14.66 4.32
CA ASP A 292 -16.90 15.28 3.70
C ASP A 292 -17.94 14.19 3.49
N LEU A 293 -19.04 14.28 4.24
CA LEU A 293 -20.22 13.49 3.98
C LEU A 293 -20.75 13.97 2.63
N TRP A 294 -20.73 13.10 1.62
CA TRP A 294 -21.45 13.34 0.37
C TRP A 294 -22.92 13.56 0.73
N GLN A 295 -23.34 14.83 0.78
CA GLN A 295 -24.75 15.22 0.87
C GLN A 295 -25.45 14.92 -0.45
#